data_AF-A0A8I1KAA5-F1
#
_entry.id   AF-A0A8I1KAA5-F1
#
_cell.length_a   1.000
_cell.length_b   1.000
_cell.length_c   1.000
_cell.angle_alpha   90.00
_cell.angle_beta   90.00
_cell.angle_gamma   90.00
#
_symmetry.space_group_name_H-M   'P 1'
#
loop_
_entity.id
_entity.type
_entity.pdbx_description
1 polymer ?
#
loop_
_entity_poly.entity_id
_entity_poly.type
_entity_poly.pdbx_seq_one_letter_code
_entity_poly.pdbx_strand_id
1 'polypeptide(L)'
;MADDFIRIVYRREVGGKSKRTSVSIDPLLFEIFSQVRGGISEARTVLRVWAMEADADRTEANWRIGNSRLVQQRMSVEILEAVKLGIAYRKLNQSKGGKGKSRGAGPAIVPAGDLESQQLPAVTGHLEVEHG
;
A
#
# COMPACT_ATOMS: atom_id res chain seq x y z
N MET A 1 9.05 28.67 8.31
CA MET A 1 8.96 27.91 7.05
C MET A 1 7.53 28.03 6.57
N ALA A 2 7.29 28.44 5.33
CA ALA A 2 5.94 28.41 4.79
C ALA A 2 5.51 26.95 4.68
N ASP A 3 4.44 26.59 5.36
CA ASP A 3 3.84 25.28 5.22
C ASP A 3 3.27 25.17 3.79
N ASP A 4 4.03 24.53 2.90
CA ASP A 4 3.73 24.35 1.48
C ASP A 4 2.59 23.34 1.27
N PHE A 5 1.46 23.50 1.95
CA PHE A 5 0.31 22.62 1.76
C PHE A 5 -0.46 22.94 0.47
N ILE A 6 -0.86 21.90 -0.25
CA ILE A 6 -1.85 22.03 -1.32
C ILE A 6 -3.21 22.30 -0.69
N ARG A 7 -3.83 23.43 -1.08
CA ARG A 7 -5.16 23.81 -0.61
C ARG A 7 -6.24 23.32 -1.56
N ILE A 8 -7.15 22.51 -1.03
CA ILE A 8 -8.38 22.10 -1.72
C ILE A 8 -9.52 22.98 -1.21
N VAL A 9 -9.91 23.94 -2.03
CA VAL A 9 -10.93 24.94 -1.71
C VAL A 9 -12.32 24.37 -2.01
N TYR A 10 -13.25 24.56 -1.08
CA TYR A 10 -14.66 24.19 -1.24
C TYR A 10 -15.57 25.21 -0.53
N ARG A 11 -16.89 25.10 -0.75
CA ARG A 11 -17.89 25.92 -0.07
C ARG A 11 -18.66 25.06 0.92
N ARG A 12 -18.98 25.64 2.08
CA ARG A 12 -19.84 25.03 3.10
C ARG A 12 -20.92 26.00 3.55
N GLU A 13 -22.00 25.48 4.11
CA GLU A 13 -23.05 26.32 4.71
C GLU A 13 -22.78 26.54 6.20
N VAL A 14 -22.82 27.78 6.65
CA VAL A 14 -22.68 28.15 8.06
C VAL A 14 -23.71 29.21 8.40
N GLY A 15 -24.74 28.85 9.16
CA GLY A 15 -25.82 29.75 9.56
C GLY A 15 -26.59 30.33 8.36
N GLY A 16 -26.95 29.49 7.39
CA GLY A 16 -27.71 29.88 6.19
C GLY A 16 -26.90 30.68 5.15
N LYS A 17 -25.57 30.82 5.33
CA LYS A 17 -24.69 31.50 4.38
C LYS A 17 -23.62 30.56 3.84
N SER A 18 -23.41 30.61 2.53
CA SER A 18 -22.30 29.91 1.87
C SER A 18 -20.97 30.58 2.20
N LYS A 19 -20.05 29.85 2.83
CA LYS A 19 -18.70 30.30 3.19
C LYS A 19 -17.65 29.49 2.44
N ARG A 20 -16.62 30.18 1.94
CA ARG A 20 -15.44 29.56 1.34
C ARG A 20 -14.54 29.01 2.45
N THR A 21 -14.06 27.78 2.28
CA THR A 21 -13.16 27.08 3.20
C THR A 21 -12.17 26.23 2.41
N SER A 22 -11.22 25.58 3.09
CA SER A 22 -10.27 24.67 2.45
C SER A 22 -9.74 23.62 3.41
N VAL A 23 -9.40 22.45 2.88
CA VAL A 23 -8.52 21.48 3.56
C VAL A 23 -7.07 21.61 3.06
N SER A 24 -6.14 21.33 3.96
CA SER A 24 -4.69 21.29 3.68
C SER A 24 -4.27 19.87 3.41
N ILE A 25 -3.57 19.65 2.31
CA ILE A 25 -3.04 18.35 1.93
C ILE A 25 -1.54 18.47 1.78
N ASP A 26 -0.82 17.49 2.32
CA ASP A 26 0.62 17.33 2.11
C ASP A 26 0.93 17.18 0.59
N PRO A 27 1.94 17.89 0.04
CA PRO A 27 2.24 17.84 -1.40
C PRO A 27 2.55 16.46 -1.93
N LEU A 28 3.37 15.69 -1.20
CA LEU A 28 3.77 14.35 -1.63
C LEU A 28 2.56 13.41 -1.61
N LEU A 29 1.74 13.50 -0.56
CA LEU A 29 0.49 12.76 -0.50
C LEU A 29 -0.46 13.11 -1.66
N PHE A 30 -0.55 14.39 -2.01
CA PHE A 30 -1.36 14.84 -3.16
C PHE A 30 -0.82 14.29 -4.48
N GLU A 31 0.50 14.32 -4.68
CA GLU A 31 1.15 13.78 -5.87
C GLU A 31 0.85 12.28 -6.03
N ILE A 32 1.09 11.48 -5.00
CA ILE A 32 0.81 10.03 -5.02
C ILE A 32 -0.67 9.76 -5.30
N PHE A 33 -1.56 10.49 -4.61
CA PHE A 33 -3.00 10.32 -4.80
C PHE A 33 -3.45 10.70 -6.22
N SER A 34 -2.83 11.71 -6.83
CA SER A 34 -3.12 12.09 -8.21
C SER A 34 -2.80 10.98 -9.21
N GLN A 35 -1.73 10.21 -8.98
CA GLN A 35 -1.39 9.05 -9.80
C GLN A 35 -2.44 7.94 -9.65
N VAL A 36 -2.90 7.67 -8.42
CA VAL A 36 -3.94 6.68 -8.15
C VAL A 36 -5.26 7.05 -8.84
N ARG A 37 -5.61 8.34 -8.89
CA ARG A 37 -6.86 8.84 -9.49
C ARG A 37 -6.79 9.08 -11.01
N GLY A 38 -5.64 8.84 -11.64
CA GLY A 38 -5.46 9.05 -13.08
C GLY A 38 -5.19 10.50 -13.49
N GLY A 39 -4.93 11.40 -12.53
CA GLY A 39 -4.59 12.79 -12.82
C GLY A 39 -4.87 13.79 -11.68
N ILE A 40 -4.35 15.00 -11.85
CA ILE A 40 -4.50 16.12 -10.90
C ILE A 40 -5.97 16.60 -10.86
N SER A 41 -6.66 16.65 -12.00
CA SER A 41 -8.02 17.19 -12.10
C SER A 41 -9.03 16.30 -11.36
N GLU A 42 -8.90 14.99 -11.56
CA GLU A 42 -9.68 13.92 -10.97
C GLU A 42 -9.47 13.90 -9.46
N ALA A 43 -8.21 13.93 -9.02
CA ALA A 43 -7.87 14.05 -7.61
C ALA A 43 -8.48 15.28 -6.95
N ARG A 44 -8.38 16.47 -7.56
CA ARG A 44 -8.98 17.69 -7.00
C ARG A 44 -10.50 17.60 -6.90
N THR A 45 -11.15 16.94 -7.85
CA THR A 45 -12.61 16.78 -7.86
C THR A 45 -13.05 15.87 -6.73
N VAL A 46 -12.40 14.72 -6.56
CA VAL A 46 -12.66 13.79 -5.45
C VAL A 46 -12.40 14.45 -4.10
N LEU A 47 -11.25 15.14 -3.93
CA LEU A 47 -10.91 15.78 -2.67
C LEU A 47 -11.88 16.90 -2.29
N ARG A 48 -12.47 17.60 -3.27
CA ARG A 48 -13.54 18.58 -3.01
C ARG A 48 -14.78 17.91 -2.44
N VAL A 49 -15.20 16.77 -3.02
CA VAL A 49 -16.33 15.99 -2.52
C VAL A 49 -16.07 15.50 -1.10
N TRP A 50 -14.92 14.87 -0.86
CA TRP A 50 -14.57 14.37 0.46
C TRP A 50 -14.42 15.46 1.51
N ALA A 51 -13.96 16.66 1.13
CA ALA A 51 -13.88 17.79 2.04
C ALA A 51 -15.27 18.32 2.44
N MET A 52 -16.25 18.26 1.52
CA MET A 52 -17.65 18.58 1.83
C MET A 52 -18.28 17.51 2.73
N GLU A 53 -18.07 16.23 2.41
CA GLU A 53 -18.55 15.10 3.23
C GLU A 53 -17.97 15.15 4.64
N ALA A 54 -16.65 15.37 4.79
CA ALA A 54 -16.00 15.50 6.08
C ALA A 54 -16.52 16.69 6.91
N ASP A 55 -17.05 17.73 6.27
CA ASP A 55 -17.67 18.86 6.95
C ASP A 55 -19.11 18.55 7.38
N ALA A 56 -19.85 17.77 6.59
CA ALA A 56 -21.21 17.31 6.89
C ALA A 56 -21.23 16.22 7.99
N ASP A 57 -20.28 15.29 7.94
CA ASP A 57 -20.15 14.16 8.87
C ASP A 57 -19.55 14.56 10.22
N ARG A 58 -19.39 15.87 10.47
CA ARG A 58 -18.80 16.43 11.68
C ARG A 58 -19.76 16.29 12.86
N THR A 59 -19.94 15.04 13.27
CA THR A 59 -20.62 14.59 14.47
C THR A 59 -19.68 14.69 15.67
N GLU A 60 -20.25 14.79 16.87
CA GLU A 60 -19.56 15.03 18.14
C GLU A 60 -18.38 14.06 18.41
N ALA A 61 -18.43 12.85 17.84
CA ALA A 61 -17.36 11.85 17.88
C ALA A 61 -16.06 12.24 17.15
N ASN A 62 -16.13 13.08 16.10
CA ASN A 62 -14.99 13.48 15.27
C ASN A 62 -14.52 14.92 15.54
N TRP A 63 -15.08 15.61 16.53
CA TRP A 63 -14.78 17.03 16.78
C TRP A 63 -13.29 17.32 17.02
N ARG A 64 -12.56 16.34 17.57
CA ARG A 64 -11.12 16.43 17.85
C ARG A 64 -10.23 16.31 16.61
N ILE A 65 -10.73 15.76 15.50
CA ILE A 65 -9.96 15.56 14.28
C ILE A 65 -10.37 16.60 13.25
N GLY A 66 -9.43 17.41 12.76
CA GLY A 66 -9.71 18.42 11.74
C GLY A 66 -10.01 17.78 10.36
N ASN A 67 -10.88 18.42 9.56
CA ASN A 67 -11.29 17.93 8.23
C ASN A 67 -10.11 17.56 7.32
N SER A 68 -9.01 18.35 7.36
CA SER A 68 -7.78 18.02 6.63
C SER A 68 -7.26 16.63 6.97
N ARG A 69 -7.28 16.26 8.25
CA ARG A 69 -6.80 14.95 8.71
C ARG A 69 -7.75 13.82 8.27
N LEU A 70 -9.06 14.03 8.33
CA LEU A 70 -10.05 13.06 7.85
C LEU A 70 -9.86 12.78 6.35
N VAL A 71 -9.74 13.84 5.55
CA VAL A 71 -9.51 13.72 4.10
C VAL A 71 -8.19 12.98 3.82
N GLN A 72 -7.11 13.35 4.52
CA GLN A 72 -5.81 12.67 4.36
C GLN A 72 -5.86 11.20 4.78
N GLN A 73 -6.61 10.83 5.83
CA GLN A 73 -6.81 9.42 6.20
C GLN A 73 -7.49 8.64 5.09
N ARG A 74 -8.54 9.22 4.48
CA ARG A 74 -9.23 8.59 3.35
C ARG A 74 -8.34 8.45 2.13
N MET A 75 -7.49 9.44 1.84
CA MET A 75 -6.45 9.33 0.81
C MET A 75 -5.51 8.16 1.07
N SER A 76 -5.00 8.02 2.29
CA SER A 76 -4.08 6.94 2.65
C SER A 76 -4.72 5.55 2.51
N VAL A 77 -6.01 5.41 2.84
CA VAL A 77 -6.75 4.15 2.66
C VAL A 77 -6.81 3.77 1.18
N GLU A 78 -7.17 4.71 0.31
CA GLU A 78 -7.28 4.44 -1.12
C GLU A 78 -5.91 4.16 -1.77
N ILE A 79 -4.87 4.89 -1.37
CA ILE A 79 -3.49 4.61 -1.81
C ILE A 79 -3.09 3.20 -1.39
N LEU A 80 -3.41 2.79 -0.16
CA LEU A 80 -3.11 1.44 0.33
C LEU A 80 -3.84 0.36 -0.49
N GLU A 81 -5.10 0.59 -0.87
CA GLU A 81 -5.85 -0.32 -1.74
C GLU A 81 -5.22 -0.45 -3.12
N ALA A 82 -4.83 0.67 -3.74
CA ALA A 82 -4.12 0.66 -5.02
C ALA A 82 -2.78 -0.09 -4.93
N VAL A 83 -2.03 0.10 -3.85
CA VAL A 83 -0.77 -0.61 -3.59
C VAL A 83 -1.01 -2.12 -3.43
N LYS A 84 -2.04 -2.53 -2.67
CA LYS A 84 -2.41 -3.95 -2.50
C LYS A 84 -2.74 -4.61 -3.83
N LEU A 85 -3.50 -3.93 -4.69
CA LEU A 85 -3.84 -4.39 -6.04
C LEU A 85 -2.59 -4.53 -6.91
N GLY A 86 -1.69 -3.54 -6.89
CA GLY A 86 -0.43 -3.59 -7.63
C GLY A 86 0.49 -4.72 -7.16
N ILE A 87 0.58 -4.99 -5.85
CA ILE A 87 1.34 -6.12 -5.32
C ILE A 87 0.74 -7.45 -5.76
N ALA A 88 -0.59 -7.61 -5.70
CA ALA A 88 -1.26 -8.82 -6.14
C ALA A 88 -1.03 -9.11 -7.64
N TYR A 89 -1.11 -8.07 -8.48
CA TYR A 89 -0.85 -8.17 -9.91
C TYR A 89 0.59 -8.63 -10.21
N ARG A 90 1.58 -8.07 -9.50
CA ARG A 90 2.99 -8.50 -9.64
C ARG A 90 3.19 -9.97 -9.27
N LYS A 91 2.57 -10.43 -8.17
CA LYS A 91 2.65 -11.84 -7.74
C LYS A 91 2.06 -12.79 -8.79
N LEU A 92 0.92 -12.44 -9.38
CA LEU A 92 0.28 -13.23 -10.44
C LEU A 92 1.12 -13.31 -11.72
N ASN A 93 1.83 -12.23 -12.06
CA ASN A 93 2.66 -12.21 -13.26
C ASN A 93 4.01 -12.90 -13.07
N GLN A 94 4.57 -12.90 -11.85
CA GLN A 94 5.78 -13.66 -11.54
C GLN A 94 5.55 -15.18 -11.62
N SER A 95 4.39 -15.69 -11.18
CA SER A 95 4.08 -17.12 -11.27
C SER A 95 3.91 -17.62 -12.71
N LYS A 96 3.61 -16.73 -13.67
CA LYS A 96 3.51 -17.04 -15.11
C LYS A 96 4.85 -17.01 -15.86
N GLY A 97 5.89 -16.40 -15.27
CA GLY A 97 7.24 -16.30 -15.87
C GLY A 97 8.17 -17.49 -15.59
N GLY A 98 7.76 -18.44 -14.73
CA GLY A 98 8.59 -19.56 -14.27
C GLY A 98 8.60 -20.81 -15.15
N LYS A 99 8.23 -20.74 -16.44
CA LYS A 99 8.30 -21.88 -17.37
C LYS A 99 9.47 -21.77 -18.32
N GLY A 100 10.67 -21.59 -17.75
CA GLY A 100 11.92 -21.91 -18.43
C GLY A 100 12.06 -23.42 -18.54
N LYS A 101 12.06 -23.94 -19.77
CA LYS A 101 12.33 -25.33 -20.12
C LYS A 101 13.62 -25.84 -19.43
N SER A 102 13.52 -26.66 -18.39
CA SER A 102 14.49 -27.75 -18.20
C SER A 102 13.95 -28.96 -18.96
N ARG A 103 14.19 -28.98 -20.28
CA ARG A 103 14.10 -30.23 -21.03
C ARG A 103 15.24 -31.11 -20.52
N GLY A 104 14.89 -32.27 -19.99
CA GLY A 104 15.86 -33.28 -19.59
C GLY A 104 16.84 -33.57 -20.73
N ALA A 105 18.12 -33.48 -20.41
CA ALA A 105 19.14 -34.30 -21.01
C ALA A 105 19.52 -35.33 -19.94
N GLY A 106 19.47 -36.61 -20.29
CA GLY A 106 19.72 -37.73 -19.41
C GLY A 106 21.13 -37.73 -18.80
N PRO A 107 21.39 -38.69 -17.88
CA PRO A 107 22.64 -38.74 -17.13
C PRO A 107 23.82 -38.97 -18.07
N ALA A 108 24.77 -38.04 -18.06
CA ALA A 108 26.08 -38.27 -18.66
C ALA A 108 26.84 -39.26 -17.77
N ILE A 109 27.26 -40.36 -18.38
CA ILE A 109 28.06 -41.44 -17.81
C ILE A 109 29.34 -40.87 -17.19
N VAL A 110 29.60 -41.23 -15.95
CA VAL A 110 30.81 -40.95 -15.17
C VAL A 110 31.92 -41.91 -15.62
N PRO A 111 33.18 -41.48 -15.87
CA PRO A 111 34.32 -42.37 -15.73
C PRO A 111 34.82 -42.32 -14.28
N ALA A 112 34.97 -43.52 -13.71
CA ALA A 112 35.44 -43.76 -12.37
C ALA A 112 36.90 -43.29 -12.15
N GLY A 113 37.16 -42.71 -10.98
CA GLY A 113 38.50 -42.40 -10.48
C GLY A 113 38.47 -41.89 -9.04
N ASP A 114 38.73 -42.81 -8.12
CA ASP A 114 39.16 -42.68 -6.72
C ASP A 114 38.28 -42.01 -5.65
N LEU A 115 37.63 -42.93 -4.91
CA LEU A 115 37.42 -42.96 -3.47
C LEU A 115 38.22 -41.95 -2.63
N GLU A 116 37.52 -41.04 -1.94
CA GLU A 116 37.72 -40.93 -0.50
C GLU A 116 36.44 -40.55 0.22
N SER A 117 36.09 -41.43 1.15
CA SER A 117 34.90 -41.47 1.97
C SER A 117 34.77 -40.26 2.88
N GLN A 118 33.64 -39.55 2.84
CA GLN A 118 33.06 -38.99 4.08
C GLN A 118 31.56 -39.27 4.13
N GLN A 119 31.28 -40.24 4.99
CA GLN A 119 29.99 -40.80 5.36
C GLN A 119 29.22 -39.77 6.21
N LEU A 120 27.96 -39.53 5.87
CA LEU A 120 27.00 -38.88 6.77
C LEU A 120 26.75 -39.76 8.00
N PRO A 121 26.30 -39.16 9.11
CA PRO A 121 25.10 -39.72 9.71
C PRO A 121 23.98 -38.66 9.76
N ALA A 122 22.82 -39.07 9.26
CA ALA A 122 21.55 -38.49 9.63
C ALA A 122 21.06 -39.17 10.92
N VAL A 123 20.71 -38.41 11.95
CA VAL A 123 19.72 -38.84 12.96
C VAL A 123 18.92 -37.62 13.44
N THR A 124 17.65 -37.65 13.11
CA THR A 124 16.52 -36.94 13.71
C THR A 124 16.33 -37.32 15.17
N GLY A 125 16.03 -36.35 16.05
CA GLY A 125 15.62 -36.64 17.42
C GLY A 125 14.99 -35.44 18.12
N HIS A 126 13.66 -35.41 18.13
CA HIS A 126 12.82 -34.59 18.99
C HIS A 126 12.54 -35.39 20.27
N LEU A 127 12.84 -34.87 21.46
CA LEU A 127 11.93 -34.93 22.62
C LEU A 127 12.47 -34.11 23.81
N GLU A 128 11.48 -33.68 24.59
CA GLU A 128 11.44 -32.82 25.76
C GLU A 128 12.16 -33.41 27.00
N VAL A 129 12.43 -32.57 28.00
CA VAL A 129 11.85 -32.63 29.37
C VAL A 129 12.70 -31.77 30.33
N GLU A 130 12.00 -30.82 30.97
CA GLU A 130 12.10 -30.30 32.34
C GLU A 130 13.27 -30.77 33.24
N HIS A 131 13.85 -29.84 34.00
CA HIS A 131 13.71 -29.80 35.47
C HIS A 131 14.36 -28.53 36.05
N GLY A 132 13.52 -27.75 36.76
CA GLY A 132 13.87 -26.71 37.71
C GLY A 132 12.72 -26.56 38.69
#